data_AF-A0A944S987-F1
#
_entry.id   AF-A0A944S987-F1
#
_cell.length_a   1.000
_cell.length_b   1.000
_cell.length_c   1.000
_cell.angle_alpha   90.00
_cell.angle_beta   90.00
_cell.angle_gamma   90.00
#
_symmetry.space_group_name_H-M   'P 1'
#
loop_
_entity.id
_entity.type
_entity.pdbx_description
1 polymer ?
#
loop_
_entity_poly.entity_id
_entity_poly.type
_entity_poly.pdbx_seq_one_letter_code
_entity_poly.pdbx_strand_id
1 'polypeptide(L)'
;MDSEQIREALINLDRSRERESLLRRQADSLLEGLEIITSAKSTDDMLTQLLGLVIAQLKCDHAFILSPDEGDNLRCIASTSPLFCQKNWVIDKVFQRVLSGNPVMLFNLTRVVAWQQQSAALMEESGSALLISFKGVDQQVLLVCISKKRAYFN
;
A
#
# COMPACT_ATOMS: atom_id res chain seq x y z
N MET A 1 46.93 -14.07 -17.67
CA MET A 1 46.28 -12.82 -17.22
C MET A 1 44.92 -12.61 -17.89
N ASP A 2 44.68 -13.12 -19.11
CA ASP A 2 43.42 -12.87 -19.84
C ASP A 2 42.16 -13.57 -19.30
N SER A 3 42.29 -14.77 -18.72
CA SER A 3 41.11 -15.52 -18.24
C SER A 3 40.40 -14.85 -17.06
N GLU A 4 41.17 -14.14 -16.22
CA GLU A 4 40.63 -13.45 -15.05
C GLU A 4 39.93 -12.15 -15.45
N GLN A 5 40.51 -11.40 -16.39
CA GLN A 5 39.90 -10.19 -16.94
C GLN A 5 38.61 -10.48 -17.71
N ILE A 6 38.55 -11.57 -18.49
CA ILE A 6 37.33 -11.98 -19.19
C ILE A 6 36.26 -12.40 -18.18
N ARG A 7 36.64 -13.14 -17.14
CA ARG A 7 35.72 -13.56 -16.09
C ARG A 7 35.15 -12.36 -15.32
N GLU A 8 35.99 -11.39 -14.97
CA GLU A 8 35.54 -10.14 -14.36
C GLU A 8 34.65 -9.32 -15.29
N ALA A 9 34.98 -9.23 -16.58
CA ALA A 9 34.14 -8.54 -17.57
C ALA A 9 32.76 -9.19 -17.70
N LEU A 10 32.67 -10.52 -17.69
CA LEU A 10 31.40 -11.25 -17.72
C LEU A 10 30.57 -11.01 -16.45
N ILE A 11 31.20 -11.03 -15.27
CA ILE A 11 30.52 -10.73 -14.00
C ILE A 11 29.98 -9.29 -13.99
N ASN A 12 30.76 -8.33 -14.49
CA ASN A 12 30.34 -6.93 -14.57
C ASN A 12 29.19 -6.74 -15.57
N LEU A 13 29.23 -7.44 -16.70
CA LEU A 13 28.16 -7.43 -17.69
C LEU A 13 26.85 -7.97 -17.12
N ASP A 14 26.92 -9.09 -16.38
CA ASP A 14 25.74 -9.72 -15.78
C ASP A 14 25.09 -8.81 -14.73
N ARG A 15 25.89 -8.24 -13.84
CA ARG A 15 25.43 -7.22 -12.87
C ARG A 15 24.82 -5.99 -13.54
N SER A 16 25.40 -5.54 -14.66
CA SER A 16 24.85 -4.41 -15.42
C SER A 16 23.48 -4.73 -16.00
N ARG A 17 23.29 -5.95 -16.52
CA ARG A 17 22.01 -6.43 -17.06
C ARG A 17 20.95 -6.56 -15.99
N GLU A 18 21.30 -7.11 -14.82
CA GLU A 18 20.37 -7.20 -13.68
C GLU A 18 19.91 -5.81 -13.25
N ARG A 19 20.83 -4.85 -13.17
CA ARG A 19 20.52 -3.46 -12.82
C ARG A 19 19.63 -2.80 -13.85
N GLU A 20 19.93 -2.96 -15.14
CA GLU A 20 19.11 -2.44 -16.22
C GLU A 20 17.69 -3.03 -16.18
N SER A 21 17.56 -4.35 -15.98
CA SER A 21 16.27 -5.02 -15.84
C SER A 21 15.46 -4.50 -14.65
N LEU A 22 16.11 -4.23 -13.52
CA LEU A 22 15.45 -3.68 -12.34
C LEU A 22 14.98 -2.24 -12.60
N LEU A 23 15.82 -1.41 -13.22
CA LEU A 23 15.47 -0.04 -13.58
C LEU A 23 14.33 0.03 -14.60
N ARG A 24 14.36 -0.84 -15.62
CA ARG A 24 13.26 -0.96 -16.60
C ARG A 24 11.95 -1.32 -15.92
N ARG A 25 11.94 -2.33 -15.05
CA ARG A 25 10.73 -2.70 -14.29
C ARG A 25 10.19 -1.55 -13.45
N GLN A 26 11.06 -0.76 -12.81
CA GLN A 26 10.64 0.42 -12.07
C GLN A 26 10.05 1.51 -12.98
N ALA A 27 10.69 1.76 -14.13
CA ALA A 27 10.18 2.72 -15.11
C ALA A 27 8.83 2.31 -15.70
N ASP A 28 8.66 1.02 -16.02
CA ASP A 28 7.40 0.48 -16.53
C ASP A 28 6.26 0.65 -15.51
N SER A 29 6.52 0.36 -14.23
CA SER A 29 5.52 0.58 -13.16
C SER A 29 5.16 2.06 -12.98
N LEU A 30 6.10 2.97 -13.19
CA LEU A 30 5.82 4.41 -13.14
C LEU A 30 4.98 4.86 -14.34
N LEU A 31 5.28 4.34 -15.53
CA LEU A 31 4.52 4.64 -16.76
C LEU A 31 3.08 4.13 -16.64
N GLU A 32 2.89 2.90 -16.17
CA GLU A 32 1.57 2.30 -15.93
C GLU A 32 0.77 3.13 -14.92
N GLY A 33 1.43 3.61 -13.85
CA GLY A 33 0.81 4.54 -12.90
C GLY A 33 0.35 5.85 -13.56
N LEU A 34 1.15 6.43 -14.46
CA LEU A 34 0.79 7.66 -15.19
C LEU A 34 -0.35 7.45 -16.18
N GLU A 35 -0.39 6.30 -16.86
CA GLU A 35 -1.48 5.93 -17.77
C GLU A 35 -2.81 5.82 -17.01
N ILE A 36 -2.81 5.23 -15.82
CA ILE A 36 -3.98 5.18 -14.94
C ILE A 36 -4.45 6.59 -14.57
N ILE A 37 -3.53 7.46 -14.15
CA ILE A 37 -3.86 8.84 -13.74
C ILE A 37 -4.48 9.64 -14.89
N THR A 38 -3.95 9.45 -16.11
CA THR A 38 -4.41 10.20 -17.29
C THR A 38 -5.68 9.65 -17.92
N SER A 39 -6.00 8.37 -17.70
CA SER A 39 -7.17 7.69 -18.29
C SER A 39 -8.37 7.55 -17.34
N ALA A 40 -8.18 7.80 -16.04
CA ALA A 40 -9.22 7.65 -15.04
C ALA A 40 -10.41 8.59 -15.26
N LYS A 41 -11.62 8.06 -15.05
CA LYS A 41 -12.88 8.81 -15.27
C LYS A 41 -13.29 9.64 -14.07
N SER A 42 -12.76 9.31 -12.89
CA SER A 42 -12.99 10.01 -11.62
C SER A 42 -11.82 9.78 -10.67
N THR A 43 -11.73 10.58 -9.60
CA THR A 43 -10.69 10.43 -8.58
C THR A 43 -10.76 9.08 -7.86
N ASP A 44 -11.96 8.56 -7.58
CA ASP A 44 -12.16 7.25 -6.94
C ASP A 44 -11.69 6.08 -7.84
N ASP A 45 -12.00 6.17 -9.14
CA ASP A 45 -11.55 5.20 -10.16
C ASP A 45 -10.02 5.20 -10.28
N MET A 46 -9.40 6.39 -10.35
CA MET A 46 -7.94 6.55 -10.34
C MET A 46 -7.31 5.89 -9.11
N LEU A 47 -7.80 6.21 -7.92
CA LEU A 47 -7.26 5.69 -6.66
C LEU A 47 -7.43 4.18 -6.56
N THR A 48 -8.57 3.64 -6.98
CA THR A 48 -8.83 2.19 -6.98
C THR A 48 -7.89 1.44 -7.92
N GLN A 49 -7.62 1.98 -9.11
CA GLN A 49 -6.66 1.39 -10.04
C GLN A 49 -5.22 1.45 -9.50
N LEU A 50 -4.82 2.57 -8.88
CA LEU A 50 -3.51 2.69 -8.22
C LEU A 50 -3.35 1.69 -7.06
N LEU A 51 -4.41 1.45 -6.28
CA LEU A 51 -4.40 0.43 -5.23
C LEU A 51 -4.18 -0.98 -5.81
N GLY A 52 -4.65 -1.25 -7.04
CA GLY A 52 -4.37 -2.47 -7.76
C GLY A 52 -2.87 -2.70 -7.99
N LEU A 53 -2.14 -1.65 -8.38
CA LEU A 53 -0.68 -1.70 -8.51
C LEU A 53 0.01 -1.96 -7.17
N VAL A 54 -0.47 -1.33 -6.09
CA VAL A 54 0.06 -1.53 -4.73
C VAL A 54 -0.11 -2.98 -4.29
N ILE A 55 -1.28 -3.58 -4.51
CA ILE A 55 -1.53 -5.00 -4.24
C ILE A 55 -0.57 -5.89 -5.02
N ALA A 56 -0.39 -5.62 -6.32
CA ALA A 56 0.49 -6.43 -7.16
C ALA A 56 1.95 -6.38 -6.69
N GLN A 57 2.42 -5.21 -6.25
CA GLN A 57 3.79 -5.05 -5.75
C GLN A 57 4.00 -5.63 -4.35
N LEU A 58 3.10 -5.35 -3.40
CA LEU A 58 3.21 -5.82 -2.01
C LEU A 58 2.72 -7.26 -1.81
N LYS A 59 2.00 -7.82 -2.80
CA LYS A 59 1.36 -9.14 -2.76
C LYS A 59 0.45 -9.34 -1.54
N CYS A 60 -0.18 -8.25 -1.09
CA CYS A 60 -1.16 -8.28 0.00
C CYS A 60 -2.56 -8.63 -0.53
N ASP A 61 -3.52 -8.86 0.37
CA ASP A 61 -4.85 -9.32 0.01
C ASP A 61 -5.78 -8.14 -0.36
N HIS A 62 -5.71 -7.05 0.41
CA HIS A 62 -6.54 -5.86 0.19
C HIS A 62 -5.76 -4.57 0.43
N ALA A 63 -6.18 -3.48 -0.21
CA ALA A 63 -5.68 -2.14 0.06
C ALA A 63 -6.81 -1.12 -0.05
N PHE A 64 -6.77 -0.11 0.81
CA PHE A 64 -7.76 0.98 0.81
C PHE A 64 -7.16 2.28 1.33
N ILE A 65 -7.81 3.40 1.00
CA ILE A 65 -7.39 4.74 1.39
C ILE A 65 -8.41 5.35 2.33
N LEU A 66 -7.93 5.85 3.46
CA LEU A 66 -8.71 6.60 4.43
C LEU A 66 -8.36 8.08 4.34
N SER A 67 -9.38 8.92 4.35
CA SER A 67 -9.27 10.38 4.50
C SER A 67 -9.94 10.80 5.80
N PRO A 68 -9.45 11.85 6.49
CA PRO A 68 -10.21 12.44 7.58
C PRO A 68 -11.58 12.91 7.08
N ASP A 69 -12.56 12.76 7.95
CA ASP A 69 -13.95 13.16 7.76
C ASP A 69 -14.38 14.03 8.95
N GLU A 70 -15.68 14.32 9.10
CA GLU A 70 -16.17 15.10 10.23
C GLU A 70 -15.83 14.45 11.59
N GLY A 71 -15.26 15.26 12.49
CA GLY A 71 -14.87 14.84 13.84
C GLY A 71 -13.57 14.01 13.87
N ASP A 72 -13.49 13.05 14.81
CA ASP A 72 -12.34 12.14 14.97
C ASP A 72 -12.51 10.84 14.17
N ASN A 73 -13.05 10.95 12.95
CA ASN A 73 -13.31 9.80 12.07
C ASN A 73 -12.52 9.89 10.78
N LEU A 74 -12.20 8.72 10.22
CA LEU A 74 -11.74 8.57 8.85
C LEU A 74 -12.82 7.86 8.04
N ARG A 75 -12.98 8.30 6.79
CA ARG A 75 -13.82 7.64 5.79
C ARG A 75 -12.96 6.97 4.73
N CYS A 76 -13.43 5.83 4.24
CA CYS A 76 -12.82 5.19 3.08
C CYS A 76 -13.18 5.98 1.82
N ILE A 77 -12.17 6.40 1.06
CA ILE A 77 -12.34 7.15 -0.20
C ILE A 77 -11.97 6.34 -1.44
N ALA A 78 -11.33 5.18 -1.28
CA ALA A 78 -11.03 4.22 -2.34
C ALA A 78 -10.68 2.86 -1.71
N SER A 79 -11.03 1.75 -2.36
CA SER A 79 -10.73 0.41 -1.84
C SER A 79 -10.72 -0.62 -2.96
N THR A 80 -9.87 -1.64 -2.83
CA THR A 80 -9.86 -2.81 -3.71
C THR A 80 -10.95 -3.82 -3.37
N SER A 81 -11.62 -3.66 -2.23
CA SER A 81 -12.75 -4.51 -1.82
C SER A 81 -13.86 -3.66 -1.19
N PRO A 82 -15.13 -3.84 -1.63
CA PRO A 82 -16.28 -3.13 -1.07
C PRO A 82 -16.45 -3.30 0.45
N LEU A 83 -15.88 -4.37 1.02
CA LEU A 83 -15.90 -4.67 2.46
C LEU A 83 -15.35 -3.54 3.34
N PHE A 84 -14.46 -2.71 2.80
CA PHE A 84 -13.80 -1.61 3.50
C PHE A 84 -14.41 -0.23 3.20
N CYS A 85 -15.34 -0.10 2.24
CA CYS A 85 -15.83 1.20 1.74
C CYS A 85 -16.83 1.93 2.64
N GLN A 86 -17.61 1.23 3.48
CA GLN A 86 -18.81 1.80 4.11
C GLN A 86 -18.69 2.05 5.62
N LYS A 87 -17.48 2.11 6.17
CA LYS A 87 -17.29 2.13 7.63
C LYS A 87 -16.55 3.37 8.09
N ASN A 88 -17.06 3.96 9.16
CA ASN A 88 -16.41 5.04 9.88
C ASN A 88 -15.30 4.44 10.74
N TRP A 89 -14.07 4.86 10.48
CA TRP A 89 -12.90 4.44 11.24
C TRP A 89 -12.63 5.48 12.32
N VAL A 90 -12.93 5.15 13.57
CA VAL A 90 -12.63 6.03 14.69
C VAL A 90 -11.11 6.14 14.84
N ILE A 91 -10.60 7.38 14.89
CA ILE A 91 -9.18 7.65 15.06
C ILE A 91 -8.75 7.21 16.46
N ASP A 92 -7.94 6.15 16.53
CA ASP A 92 -7.29 5.69 17.75
C ASP A 92 -5.81 6.13 17.78
N LYS A 93 -5.07 5.71 18.83
CA LYS A 93 -3.64 6.03 18.97
C LYS A 93 -2.79 5.53 17.79
N VAL A 94 -3.20 4.44 17.13
CA VAL A 94 -2.47 3.91 15.98
C VAL A 94 -2.66 4.84 14.78
N PHE A 95 -3.89 5.23 14.49
CA PHE A 95 -4.16 6.17 13.40
C PHE A 95 -3.56 7.55 13.66
N GLN A 96 -3.61 8.07 14.89
CA GLN A 96 -2.92 9.32 15.25
C GLN A 96 -1.41 9.25 14.98
N ARG A 97 -0.78 8.13 15.33
CA ARG A 97 0.65 7.93 15.06
C ARG A 97 0.93 7.89 13.56
N VAL A 98 0.10 7.20 12.77
CA VAL A 98 0.28 7.17 11.31
C VAL A 98 0.08 8.55 10.70
N LEU A 99 -0.98 9.26 11.10
CA LEU A 99 -1.25 10.64 10.70
C LEU A 99 -0.14 11.60 11.14
N SER A 100 0.65 11.31 12.17
CA SER A 100 1.84 12.12 12.49
C SER A 100 3.02 11.92 11.54
N GLY A 101 2.88 11.08 10.50
CA GLY A 101 3.92 10.78 9.52
C GLY A 101 4.75 9.53 9.81
N ASN A 102 4.37 8.74 10.81
CA ASN A 102 5.11 7.54 11.21
C ASN A 102 4.41 6.29 10.67
N PRO A 103 4.99 5.58 9.68
CA PRO A 103 4.44 4.30 9.22
C PRO A 103 4.28 3.30 10.39
N VAL A 104 3.20 2.55 10.39
CA VAL A 104 2.93 1.54 11.43
C VAL A 104 2.64 0.19 10.77
N MET A 105 3.34 -0.84 11.25
CA MET A 105 3.05 -2.24 10.93
C MET A 105 2.32 -2.88 12.11
N LEU A 106 1.20 -3.55 11.82
CA LEU A 106 0.37 -4.24 12.79
C LEU A 106 0.39 -5.73 12.47
N PHE A 107 1.08 -6.52 13.28
CA PHE A 107 1.23 -7.96 13.05
C PHE A 107 -0.03 -8.77 13.37
N ASN A 108 -0.93 -8.22 14.18
CA ASN A 108 -2.20 -8.83 14.55
C ASN A 108 -3.29 -7.78 14.79
N LEU A 109 -4.24 -7.69 13.87
CA LEU A 109 -5.34 -6.73 13.92
C LEU A 109 -6.41 -7.06 14.95
N THR A 110 -6.47 -8.30 15.47
CA THR A 110 -7.44 -8.67 16.51
C THR A 110 -7.24 -7.93 17.83
N ARG A 111 -6.08 -7.29 18.03
CA ARG A 111 -5.73 -6.52 19.23
C ARG A 111 -5.86 -5.01 19.03
N VAL A 112 -6.29 -4.56 17.86
CA VAL A 112 -6.34 -3.14 17.50
C VAL A 112 -7.78 -2.64 17.64
N VAL A 113 -7.98 -1.62 18.47
CA VAL A 113 -9.33 -1.13 18.83
C VAL A 113 -10.12 -0.70 17.59
N ALA A 114 -9.48 0.05 16.68
CA ALA A 114 -10.09 0.45 15.42
C ALA A 114 -10.65 -0.72 14.58
N TRP A 115 -10.01 -1.88 14.63
CA TRP A 115 -10.45 -3.09 13.92
C TRP A 115 -11.51 -3.87 14.69
N GLN A 116 -11.44 -3.92 16.02
CA GLN A 116 -12.44 -4.59 16.87
C GLN A 116 -13.85 -3.99 16.74
N GLN A 117 -13.96 -2.73 16.34
CA GLN A 117 -15.24 -2.06 16.10
C GLN A 117 -15.85 -2.40 14.73
N GLN A 118 -15.13 -3.15 13.89
CA GLN A 118 -15.56 -3.51 12.55
C GLN A 118 -16.35 -4.83 12.54
N SER A 119 -17.14 -5.05 11.48
CA SER A 119 -17.87 -6.32 11.31
C SER A 119 -16.95 -7.55 11.29
N ALA A 120 -17.47 -8.69 11.75
CA ALA A 120 -16.75 -9.97 11.78
C ALA A 120 -16.18 -10.37 10.41
N ALA A 121 -16.92 -10.12 9.32
CA ALA A 121 -16.44 -10.39 7.96
C ALA A 121 -15.17 -9.61 7.60
N LEU A 122 -15.05 -8.35 8.03
CA LEU A 122 -13.83 -7.56 7.81
C LEU A 122 -12.68 -8.11 8.65
N MET A 123 -12.97 -8.48 9.90
CA MET A 123 -11.98 -9.04 10.81
C MET A 123 -11.42 -10.38 10.33
N GLU A 124 -12.24 -11.20 9.68
CA GLU A 124 -11.82 -12.50 9.12
C GLU A 124 -10.82 -12.33 7.96
N GLU A 125 -10.93 -11.25 7.20
CA GLU A 125 -10.00 -10.90 6.12
C GLU A 125 -8.81 -10.05 6.60
N SER A 126 -8.73 -9.73 7.90
CA SER A 126 -7.77 -8.80 8.49
C SER A 126 -6.85 -9.47 9.50
N GLY A 127 -5.77 -10.09 9.02
CA GLY A 127 -4.72 -10.71 9.85
C GLY A 127 -3.65 -9.71 10.31
N SER A 128 -3.04 -8.98 9.38
CA SER A 128 -2.03 -7.96 9.61
C SER A 128 -2.22 -6.77 8.68
N ALA A 129 -1.67 -5.60 9.06
CA ALA A 129 -1.75 -4.39 8.24
C ALA A 129 -0.43 -3.62 8.18
N LEU A 130 -0.25 -2.91 7.08
CA LEU A 130 0.72 -1.83 6.92
C LEU A 130 -0.05 -0.53 6.70
N LEU A 131 0.22 0.47 7.54
CA LEU A 131 -0.40 1.78 7.50
C LEU A 131 0.66 2.83 7.20
N ILE A 132 0.44 3.62 6.15
CA ILE A 132 1.34 4.67 5.71
C ILE A 132 0.51 5.92 5.47
N SER A 133 0.93 7.07 6.01
CA SER A 133 0.32 8.35 5.66
C SER A 133 1.06 9.04 4.52
N PHE A 134 0.33 9.76 3.69
CA PHE A 134 0.90 10.68 2.71
C PHE A 134 0.09 11.97 2.66
N LYS A 135 0.73 13.06 2.21
CA LYS A 135 0.05 14.35 2.06
C LYS A 135 -0.88 14.28 0.86
N GLY A 136 -2.18 14.40 1.11
CA GLY A 136 -3.17 14.72 0.08
C GLY A 136 -3.17 16.21 -0.24
N VAL A 137 -4.13 16.64 -1.07
CA VAL A 137 -4.26 18.05 -1.50
C VAL A 137 -4.58 18.96 -0.32
N ASP A 138 -5.59 18.59 0.49
CA ASP A 138 -6.05 19.42 1.62
C ASP A 138 -5.74 18.80 2.98
N GLN A 139 -5.58 17.48 3.05
CA GLN A 139 -5.44 16.74 4.30
C GLN A 139 -4.51 15.53 4.15
N GLN A 140 -4.02 15.03 5.28
CA GLN A 140 -3.21 13.82 5.32
C GLN A 140 -4.10 12.59 5.23
N VAL A 141 -3.81 11.74 4.26
CA VAL A 141 -4.55 10.52 3.96
C VAL A 141 -3.72 9.30 4.35
N LEU A 142 -4.38 8.18 4.64
CA LEU A 142 -3.74 6.93 5.01
C LEU A 142 -3.97 5.89 3.92
N LEU A 143 -2.89 5.29 3.45
CA LEU A 143 -2.92 4.00 2.76
C LEU A 143 -2.90 2.89 3.80
N VAL A 144 -3.85 1.98 3.71
CA VAL A 144 -3.92 0.78 4.53
C VAL A 144 -3.83 -0.43 3.63
N CYS A 145 -2.80 -1.24 3.80
CA CYS A 145 -2.64 -2.54 3.14
C CYS A 145 -2.93 -3.64 4.15
N ILE A 146 -3.75 -4.62 3.78
CA ILE A 146 -4.19 -5.73 4.63
C ILE A 146 -3.71 -7.05 4.04
N SER A 147 -3.26 -7.94 4.93
CA SER A 147 -3.23 -9.36 4.62
C SER A 147 -4.06 -10.16 5.61
N LYS A 148 -4.73 -11.21 5.11
CA LYS A 148 -5.40 -12.24 5.92
C LYS A 148 -4.41 -13.00 6.80
N LYS A 149 -3.15 -13.10 6.37
CA LYS A 149 -2.07 -13.72 7.15
C LYS A 149 -1.61 -12.75 8.25
N ARG A 150 -1.40 -13.29 9.45
CA ARG A 150 -0.74 -12.55 10.54
C ARG A 150 0.74 -12.41 10.24
N ALA A 151 1.33 -11.32 10.73
CA ALA A 151 2.74 -11.00 10.54
C ALA A 151 3.23 -11.13 9.07
N TYR A 152 2.41 -10.66 8.12
CA TYR A 152 2.77 -10.66 6.70
C TYR A 152 3.76 -9.53 6.38
N PHE A 153 3.48 -8.34 6.90
CA PHE A 153 4.36 -7.18 6.81
C PHE A 153 5.37 -7.25 7.97
N ASN A 154 6.62 -7.64 7.69
CA ASN A 154 7.74 -7.73 8.65
C ASN A 154 8.94 -6.93 8.17
#